data_AF-A0A953IIB7-F1
#
_entry.id   AF-A0A953IIB7-F1
#
_cell.length_a   1.000
_cell.length_b   1.000
_cell.length_c   1.000
_cell.angle_alpha   90.00
_cell.angle_beta   90.00
_cell.angle_gamma   90.00
#
_symmetry.space_group_name_H-M   'P 1'
#
loop_
_entity.id
_entity.type
_entity.pdbx_description
1 polymer ?
#
loop_
_entity_poly.entity_id
_entity_poly.type
_entity_poly.pdbx_seq_one_letter_code
_entity_poly.pdbx_strand_id
1 'polypeptide(L)'
;MIRDPKDLQRYTPQERANHWVVGISFILLALSGLAFFHPAFYPLTYLFGGGTWARILHPYIGVFMAFFFVLMFLRFRKLNAMTKTDKEWLSRIGEMV
;
A
#
# COMPACT_ATOMS: atom_id res chain seq x y z
N MET A 1 -11.74 -14.98 -5.70
CA MET A 1 -13.03 -15.65 -5.46
C MET A 1 -13.76 -15.57 -6.79
N ILE A 2 -13.79 -16.67 -7.52
CA ILE A 2 -14.60 -16.79 -8.73
C ILE A 2 -16.01 -17.04 -8.21
N ARG A 3 -16.93 -16.11 -8.46
CA ARG A 3 -18.33 -16.23 -8.03
C ARG A 3 -19.22 -16.63 -9.21
N ASP A 4 -18.83 -16.21 -10.42
CA ASP A 4 -19.41 -16.62 -11.69
C ASP A 4 -18.41 -17.55 -12.41
N PRO A 5 -18.86 -18.66 -13.03
CA PRO A 5 -18.03 -19.50 -13.90
C PRO A 5 -17.26 -18.74 -15.02
N LYS A 6 -17.71 -17.54 -15.38
CA LYS A 6 -17.07 -16.65 -16.37
C LYS A 6 -15.99 -15.74 -15.79
N ASP A 7 -15.81 -15.68 -14.47
CA ASP A 7 -14.81 -14.81 -13.84
C ASP A 7 -13.38 -15.28 -14.16
N LEU A 8 -12.54 -14.37 -14.65
CA LEU A 8 -11.12 -14.63 -14.82
C LEU A 8 -10.36 -14.32 -13.52
N GLN A 9 -9.50 -15.26 -13.09
CA GLN A 9 -8.65 -15.05 -11.93
C GLN A 9 -7.52 -14.08 -12.25
N ARG A 10 -7.71 -12.80 -11.89
CA ARG A 10 -6.67 -11.77 -12.03
C ARG A 10 -5.56 -11.86 -10.96
N TYR A 11 -5.93 -12.17 -9.72
CA TYR A 11 -5.00 -12.28 -8.59
C TYR A 11 -5.30 -13.51 -7.74
N THR A 12 -4.25 -14.20 -7.29
CA THR A 12 -4.31 -15.33 -6.36
C THR A 12 -4.74 -14.91 -4.96
N PRO A 13 -5.28 -15.83 -4.14
CA PRO A 13 -5.60 -15.55 -2.74
C PRO A 13 -4.39 -15.02 -1.95
N GLN A 14 -3.18 -15.54 -2.19
CA GLN A 14 -1.97 -15.07 -1.50
C GLN A 14 -1.57 -13.64 -1.90
N GLU A 15 -1.73 -13.28 -3.18
CA GLU A 15 -1.50 -11.89 -3.64
C GLU A 15 -2.45 -10.91 -2.97
N ARG A 16 -3.72 -11.28 -2.88
CA ARG A 16 -4.74 -10.47 -2.19
C ARG A 16 -4.44 -10.34 -0.70
N ALA A 17 -4.05 -11.42 -0.04
CA ALA A 17 -3.69 -11.39 1.37
C ALA A 17 -2.49 -10.46 1.63
N ASN A 18 -1.43 -10.59 0.83
CA ASN A 18 -0.26 -9.70 0.94
C ASN A 18 -0.64 -8.22 0.70
N HIS A 19 -1.48 -7.95 -0.31
CA HIS A 19 -1.98 -6.61 -0.59
C HIS A 19 -2.75 -6.02 0.60
N TRP A 20 -3.66 -6.78 1.23
CA TRP A 20 -4.39 -6.32 2.40
C TRP A 20 -3.48 -6.07 3.60
N VAL A 21 -2.47 -6.91 3.83
CA VAL A 21 -1.47 -6.70 4.89
C VAL A 21 -0.72 -5.39 4.67
N VAL A 22 -0.22 -5.14 3.45
CA VAL A 22 0.45 -3.88 3.09
C VAL A 22 -0.50 -2.69 3.23
N GLY A 23 -1.73 -2.79 2.71
CA GLY A 23 -2.71 -1.70 2.73
C GLY A 23 -3.14 -1.29 4.14
N ILE A 24 -3.43 -2.26 5.01
CA ILE A 24 -3.77 -1.97 6.42
C ILE A 24 -2.56 -1.36 7.15
N SER A 25 -1.37 -1.93 6.96
CA SER A 25 -0.16 -1.39 7.57
C SER A 25 0.11 0.05 7.11
N PHE A 26 -0.10 0.35 5.83
CA PHE A 26 0.01 1.69 5.27
C PHE A 26 -0.96 2.66 5.93
N ILE A 27 -2.24 2.29 6.12
CA ILE A 27 -3.23 3.15 6.79
C ILE A 27 -2.77 3.47 8.22
N LEU A 28 -2.31 2.47 8.97
CA LEU A 28 -1.80 2.66 10.32
C LEU A 28 -0.58 3.59 10.35
N LEU A 29 0.35 3.42 9.41
CA LEU A 29 1.55 4.26 9.29
C LEU A 29 1.22 5.68 8.84
N ALA A 30 0.32 5.85 7.88
CA ALA A 30 -0.09 7.16 7.40
C ALA A 30 -0.74 7.97 8.53
N LEU A 31 -1.65 7.37 9.30
CA LEU A 31 -2.31 8.04 10.41
C LEU A 31 -1.35 8.37 11.56
N SER A 32 -0.51 7.41 11.98
CA SER A 32 0.46 7.65 13.06
C SER A 32 1.58 8.60 12.64
N GLY A 33 2.03 8.57 11.39
CA GLY A 33 3.02 9.49 10.83
C GLY A 33 2.47 10.91 10.68
N LEU A 34 1.24 11.05 10.16
CA LEU A 34 0.58 12.34 10.02
C LEU A 34 0.41 13.01 11.39
N ALA A 35 0.14 12.24 12.44
CA ALA A 35 0.04 12.71 13.82
C ALA A 35 1.29 13.44 14.32
N PHE A 36 2.47 13.07 13.82
CA PHE A 36 3.75 13.71 14.15
C PHE A 36 4.26 14.65 13.05
N PHE A 37 3.63 14.67 11.89
CA PHE A 37 4.02 15.52 10.76
C PHE A 37 3.57 16.97 10.94
N HIS A 38 2.33 17.20 11.40
CA HIS A 38 1.80 18.54 11.63
C HIS A 38 0.92 18.60 12.89
N PRO A 39 1.03 19.63 13.75
CA PRO A 39 0.37 19.68 15.06
C PRO A 39 -1.16 19.51 15.01
N ALA A 40 -1.81 20.00 13.96
CA ALA A 40 -3.26 19.85 13.78
C ALA A 40 -3.72 18.38 13.78
N PHE A 41 -2.84 17.45 13.46
CA PHE A 41 -3.13 16.01 13.40
C PHE A 41 -2.71 15.26 14.65
N TYR A 42 -2.12 15.91 15.65
CA TYR A 42 -1.72 15.26 16.90
C TYR A 42 -2.85 14.44 17.58
N PRO A 43 -4.15 14.81 17.51
CA PRO A 43 -5.24 13.98 18.02
C PRO A 43 -5.31 12.56 17.42
N LEU A 44 -4.73 12.31 16.24
CA LEU A 44 -4.65 10.96 15.66
C LEU A 44 -3.84 9.99 16.54
N THR A 45 -2.96 10.49 17.42
CA THR A 45 -2.22 9.64 18.36
C THR A 45 -3.12 8.86 19.32
N TYR A 46 -4.36 9.33 19.58
CA TYR A 46 -5.31 8.62 20.43
C TYR A 46 -5.74 7.26 19.85
N LEU A 47 -5.69 7.07 18.53
CA LEU A 47 -5.97 5.79 17.88
C LEU A 47 -4.94 4.70 18.23
N PHE A 48 -3.77 5.11 18.72
CA PHE A 48 -2.64 4.23 19.02
C PHE A 48 -2.31 4.16 20.51
N GLY A 49 -3.16 4.71 21.39
CA GLY A 49 -2.90 4.78 22.83
C GLY A 49 -2.09 6.00 23.28
N GLY A 50 -1.98 7.03 22.44
CA GLY A 50 -1.31 8.31 22.73
C GLY A 50 0.06 8.46 22.08
N GLY A 51 0.68 9.63 22.23
CA GLY A 51 1.92 9.99 21.53
C GLY A 51 3.10 9.06 21.81
N THR A 52 3.21 8.51 23.03
CA THR A 52 4.26 7.54 23.37
C THR A 52 4.10 6.24 22.57
N TRP A 53 2.91 5.65 22.57
CA TRP A 53 2.65 4.41 21.86
C TRP A 53 2.66 4.57 20.35
N ALA A 54 2.10 5.67 19.82
CA ALA A 54 2.18 5.98 18.39
C ALA A 54 3.64 6.03 17.90
N ARG A 55 4.54 6.64 18.69
CA ARG A 55 5.98 6.71 18.37
C ARG A 55 6.66 5.35 18.43
N ILE A 56 6.32 4.52 19.41
CA ILE A 56 6.89 3.18 19.58
C ILE A 56 6.42 2.26 18.46
N LEU A 57 5.11 2.20 18.18
CA LEU A 57 4.51 1.26 17.23
C LEU A 57 4.85 1.58 15.78
N HIS A 58 4.90 2.87 15.41
CA HIS A 58 5.12 3.31 14.02
C HIS A 58 6.32 2.63 13.34
N PRO A 59 7.56 2.67 13.87
CA PRO A 59 8.71 2.03 13.20
C PRO A 59 8.56 0.51 13.06
N TYR A 60 7.96 -0.18 14.03
CA TYR A 60 7.75 -1.64 13.93
C TYR A 60 6.73 -1.99 12.85
N ILE A 61 5.61 -1.25 12.77
CA ILE A 61 4.65 -1.39 11.66
C ILE A 61 5.33 -1.04 10.33
N GLY A 62 6.26 -0.08 10.33
CA GLY A 62 7.05 0.35 9.17
C GLY A 62 7.90 -0.79 8.61
N VAL A 63 8.70 -1.42 9.47
CA VAL A 63 9.53 -2.58 9.09
C VAL A 63 8.66 -3.75 8.64
N PHE A 64 7.56 -4.01 9.34
CA PHE A 64 6.60 -5.05 8.96
C PHE A 64 6.00 -4.79 7.57
N MET A 65 5.52 -3.57 7.31
CA MET A 65 5.00 -3.19 5.99
C MET A 65 6.09 -3.32 4.92
N ALA A 66 7.30 -2.82 5.18
CA ALA A 66 8.41 -2.87 4.22
C ALA A 66 8.72 -4.31 3.81
N PHE A 67 8.74 -5.25 4.77
CA PHE A 67 8.95 -6.67 4.48
C PHE A 67 7.89 -7.22 3.51
N PHE A 68 6.60 -7.04 3.81
CA PHE A 68 5.51 -7.52 2.96
C PHE A 68 5.45 -6.81 1.60
N PHE A 69 5.79 -5.53 1.58
CA PHE A 69 5.92 -4.76 0.34
C PHE A 69 7.06 -5.30 -0.54
N VAL A 70 8.23 -5.65 0.02
CA VAL A 70 9.32 -6.28 -0.73
C VAL A 70 8.88 -7.61 -1.34
N LEU A 71 8.13 -8.43 -0.59
CA LEU A 71 7.56 -9.67 -1.15
C LEU A 71 6.61 -9.38 -2.33
N MET A 72 5.78 -8.33 -2.22
CA MET A 72 4.89 -7.91 -3.30
C MET A 72 5.68 -7.40 -4.51
N PHE A 73 6.68 -6.55 -4.28
CA PHE A 73 7.56 -6.01 -5.31
C PHE A 73 8.25 -7.13 -6.08
N LEU A 74 8.89 -8.09 -5.40
CA LEU A 74 9.59 -9.19 -6.05
C LEU A 74 8.65 -10.04 -6.94
N ARG A 75 7.38 -10.20 -6.54
CA ARG A 75 6.35 -10.91 -7.31
C ARG A 75 5.92 -10.14 -8.56
N PHE A 76 5.66 -8.84 -8.43
CA PHE A 76 5.07 -8.04 -9.51
C PHE A 76 6.08 -7.23 -10.34
N ARG A 77 7.37 -7.20 -9.98
CA ARG A 77 8.39 -6.36 -10.63
C ARG A 77 8.46 -6.52 -12.15
N LYS A 78 8.33 -7.76 -12.65
CA LYS A 78 8.43 -8.04 -14.09
C LYS A 78 7.22 -7.51 -14.86
N LEU A 79 6.04 -7.53 -14.23
CA LEU A 79 4.78 -7.05 -14.82
C LEU A 79 4.66 -5.53 -14.78
N ASN A 80 5.50 -4.84 -14.01
CA ASN A 80 5.52 -3.37 -13.90
C ASN A 80 6.73 -2.75 -14.60
N ALA A 81 7.48 -3.53 -15.38
CA ALA A 81 8.60 -3.02 -16.15
C ALA A 81 8.08 -2.18 -17.32
N MET A 82 8.55 -0.94 -17.45
CA MET A 82 8.14 -0.03 -18.53
C MET A 82 8.49 -0.61 -19.90
N THR A 83 7.48 -0.72 -20.76
CA THR A 83 7.59 -1.17 -22.15
C THR A 83 7.50 0.01 -23.14
N LYS A 84 7.66 -0.28 -24.44
CA LYS A 84 7.45 0.73 -25.49
C LYS A 84 5.99 1.22 -25.53
N THR A 85 5.05 0.32 -25.29
CA THR A 85 3.61 0.62 -25.26
C THR A 85 3.28 1.59 -24.12
N ASP A 86 3.88 1.42 -22.94
CA ASP A 86 3.66 2.34 -21.81
C ASP A 86 4.15 3.75 -22.11
N LYS A 87 5.25 3.88 -22.88
CA LYS A 87 5.76 5.19 -23.32
C LYS A 87 4.83 5.86 -24.32
N GLU A 88 4.26 5.10 -25.25
CA GLU A 88 3.24 5.61 -26.16
C GLU A 88 1.99 6.05 -25.40
N TRP A 89 1.53 5.25 -24.44
CA TRP A 89 0.40 5.58 -23.58
C TRP A 89 0.63 6.92 -22.85
N LEU A 90 1.83 7.13 -22.29
CA LEU A 90 2.20 8.38 -21.64
C LEU A 90 2.24 9.58 -22.59
N SER A 91 2.69 9.40 -23.84
CA SER A 91 2.73 10.50 -24.83
C SER A 91 1.34 11.02 -25.22
N ARG A 92 0.29 10.21 -25.02
CA ARG A 92 -1.10 10.53 -25.36
C ARG A 92 -1.95 10.85 -24.14
N ILE A 93 -1.36 11.16 -22.99
CA ILE A 93 -2.11 11.36 -21.74
C ILE A 93 -3.17 12.47 -21.85
N GLY A 94 -2.92 13.51 -22.66
CA GLY A 94 -3.87 14.60 -22.92
C GLY A 94 -5.07 14.21 -23.81
N GLU A 95 -5.04 13.05 -24.47
CA GLU A 95 -6.18 12.52 -25.24
C GLU A 95 -7.14 11.69 -24.36
N MET A 96 -6.74 11.35 -23.13
CA MET A 96 -7.51 10.49 -22.21
C MET A 96 -8.18 11.24 -21.05
N VAL A 97 -8.02 12.57 -20.98
CA VAL A 97 -8.67 13.47 -20.01
C VAL A 97 -9.71 14.29 -20.74
#